data_AF-A0A6I9NKB5-F1
#
_entry.id   AF-A0A6I9NKB5-F1
#
_cell.length_a   1.000
_cell.length_b   1.000
_cell.length_c   1.000
_cell.angle_alpha   90.00
_cell.angle_beta   90.00
_cell.angle_gamma   90.00
#
_symmetry.space_group_name_H-M   'P 1'
#
loop_
_entity.id
_entity.type
_entity.pdbx_description
1 polymer ?
#
loop_
_entity_poly.entity_id
_entity_poly.type
_entity_poly.pdbx_seq_one_letter_code
_entity_poly.pdbx_strand_id
1 'polypeptide(L)'
;VRQFGCRSFSLLFDDIETEMCVADKKAFSSFAYAQVAITNAVYQHLGDPETFLFCPTDYCAAFCTPSVLQSSYLHTVGEKLLPGIDILWTGPKVVSHKISIESIEEVSSVLRRPPVIWDNIHANDYDPQRLFLGPFKDRPTELIAKLRGVLTNPNCEFYPNFVAIHTLATWCKATADGRQRDVEMDDEEQDPCYSPQKALTLALTDWLQEFMSTDQPGGPCRPPACLKKEVSEEEPMQTDMGEGSYIPGPGENPLYTAEPLTLEDLKLLSELFYLPYEHGPTARTMLQELDWLKNHSWAVAAETDKTAEWRSRAHQFDGLCEAVVQMFNRLSNAPNRSILYDLYNYICDIKSGVGLARAYVKTLGGQARPAAQLLNTDPEPWGFRGGLSGEFQRMLPCHGNRDLFRHPLMTSVYSIRMFCPEDKMEVQRIFREMQSAGEGKVPLMMQPPLICDGLSAGDIPPSPECALVLEDEMGVCGYALALTDAKPAAARIQRAVSDSVFQDFPSLVTIQVLPRVADPSPAKRMIGRLLSSIRSSGSRGVFCEVRHSDRRMLDLYPKLGFFKPITMAGLPQDIIAMGTSL
;
A
#
# COMPACT_ATOMS: atom_id res chain seq x y z
N VAL A 1 -20.94 39.98 -0.70
CA VAL A 1 -20.52 39.36 0.59
C VAL A 1 -20.69 40.32 1.77
N ARG A 2 -19.99 41.46 1.86
CA ARG A 2 -20.13 42.42 2.98
C ARG A 2 -21.58 42.85 3.26
N GLN A 3 -22.34 43.15 2.21
CA GLN A 3 -23.77 43.55 2.33
C GLN A 3 -24.66 42.44 2.92
N PHE A 4 -24.24 41.18 2.89
CA PHE A 4 -24.93 40.07 3.56
C PHE A 4 -24.60 39.98 5.07
N GLY A 5 -23.83 40.92 5.62
CA GLY A 5 -23.48 40.99 7.04
C GLY A 5 -22.11 40.45 7.41
N CYS A 6 -21.34 39.92 6.44
CA CYS A 6 -19.99 39.43 6.67
C CYS A 6 -19.03 40.58 7.03
N ARG A 7 -18.23 40.39 8.08
CA ARG A 7 -17.31 41.39 8.65
C ARG A 7 -15.83 41.01 8.54
N SER A 8 -15.54 39.75 8.25
CA SER A 8 -14.19 39.19 8.20
C SER A 8 -13.95 38.59 6.83
N PHE A 9 -12.75 38.77 6.29
CA PHE A 9 -12.46 38.41 4.90
C PHE A 9 -11.12 37.68 4.79
N SER A 10 -10.92 36.95 3.70
CA SER A 10 -9.66 36.31 3.38
C SER A 10 -9.37 36.47 1.89
N LEU A 11 -8.10 36.66 1.53
CA LEU A 11 -7.62 36.49 0.16
C LEU A 11 -6.65 35.31 0.10
N LEU A 12 -6.90 34.42 -0.84
CA LEU A 12 -6.24 33.12 -0.95
C LEU A 12 -5.44 33.06 -2.25
N PHE A 13 -4.13 32.79 -2.14
CA PHE A 13 -3.22 32.67 -3.28
C PHE A 13 -2.47 31.32 -3.28
N ASP A 14 -3.05 30.29 -2.66
CA ASP A 14 -2.59 28.90 -2.69
C ASP A 14 -2.86 28.23 -4.05
N ASP A 15 -2.03 27.24 -4.38
CA ASP A 15 -2.17 26.33 -5.54
C ASP A 15 -2.34 27.02 -6.91
N ILE A 16 -1.62 28.13 -7.10
CA ILE A 16 -1.54 28.87 -8.36
C ILE A 16 -0.14 28.85 -8.98
N GLU A 17 -0.08 29.05 -10.30
CA GLU A 17 1.18 29.28 -11.00
C GLU A 17 1.81 30.62 -10.60
N THR A 18 3.14 30.64 -10.45
CA THR A 18 3.89 31.84 -10.03
C THR A 18 4.23 32.78 -11.18
N GLU A 19 3.89 32.41 -12.42
CA GLU A 19 4.17 33.20 -13.61
C GLU A 19 3.12 34.29 -13.80
N MET A 20 3.55 35.55 -13.75
CA MET A 20 2.70 36.70 -13.98
C MET A 20 2.51 36.99 -15.48
N CYS A 21 1.35 37.55 -15.84
CA CYS A 21 1.13 38.06 -17.19
C CYS A 21 2.07 39.24 -17.50
N VAL A 22 2.24 39.55 -18.79
CA VAL A 22 3.17 40.60 -19.26
C VAL A 22 2.83 41.98 -18.69
N ALA A 23 1.56 42.29 -18.47
CA ALA A 23 1.15 43.57 -17.90
C ALA A 23 1.59 43.69 -16.44
N ASP A 24 1.41 42.64 -15.64
CA ASP A 24 1.77 42.63 -14.22
C ASP A 24 3.29 42.63 -14.03
N LYS A 25 4.05 41.93 -14.89
CA LYS A 25 5.52 41.99 -14.89
C LYS A 25 6.07 43.39 -15.17
N LYS A 26 5.32 44.25 -15.86
CA LYS A 26 5.68 45.65 -16.09
C LYS A 26 5.30 46.54 -14.89
N ALA A 27 4.25 46.18 -14.17
CA ALA A 27 3.72 46.97 -13.06
C ALA A 27 4.38 46.65 -11.72
N PHE A 28 4.78 45.40 -11.49
CA PHE A 28 5.25 44.91 -10.21
C PHE A 28 6.62 44.24 -10.32
N SER A 29 7.45 44.44 -9.29
CA SER A 29 8.81 43.91 -9.23
C SER A 29 8.87 42.40 -8.96
N SER A 30 7.84 41.84 -8.34
CA SER A 30 7.75 40.41 -8.02
C SER A 30 6.31 39.97 -7.84
N PHE A 31 6.09 38.66 -7.87
CA PHE A 31 4.79 38.04 -7.62
C PHE A 31 4.24 38.37 -6.22
N ALA A 32 5.10 38.28 -5.19
CA ALA A 32 4.77 38.67 -3.83
C ALA A 32 4.31 40.14 -3.75
N TYR A 33 5.01 41.04 -4.44
CA TYR A 33 4.67 42.47 -4.40
C TYR A 33 3.29 42.73 -5.02
N ALA A 34 2.95 42.07 -6.13
CA ALA A 34 1.63 42.17 -6.75
C ALA A 34 0.51 41.71 -5.79
N GLN A 35 0.68 40.54 -5.17
CA GLN A 35 -0.28 39.98 -4.22
C GLN A 35 -0.46 40.87 -2.98
N VAL A 36 0.64 41.35 -2.41
CA VAL A 36 0.59 42.26 -1.26
C VAL A 36 -0.09 43.59 -1.62
N ALA A 37 0.21 44.15 -2.79
CA ALA A 37 -0.36 45.43 -3.23
C ALA A 37 -1.89 45.36 -3.32
N ILE A 38 -2.43 44.32 -3.97
CA ILE A 38 -3.89 44.16 -4.06
C ILE A 38 -4.50 43.81 -2.70
N THR A 39 -3.83 42.98 -1.90
CA THR A 39 -4.33 42.57 -0.58
C THR A 39 -4.46 43.76 0.36
N ASN A 40 -3.42 44.60 0.44
CA ASN A 40 -3.45 45.84 1.23
C ASN A 40 -4.55 46.80 0.75
N ALA A 41 -4.71 46.96 -0.57
CA ALA A 41 -5.74 47.82 -1.13
C ALA A 41 -7.16 47.34 -0.79
N VAL A 42 -7.41 46.03 -0.85
CA VAL A 42 -8.70 45.43 -0.46
C VAL A 42 -8.95 45.58 1.04
N TYR A 43 -7.95 45.31 1.87
CA TYR A 43 -8.04 45.47 3.33
C TYR A 43 -8.43 46.91 3.72
N GLN A 44 -7.74 47.90 3.18
CA GLN A 44 -8.03 49.32 3.42
C GLN A 44 -9.38 49.74 2.84
N HIS A 45 -9.75 49.27 1.65
CA HIS A 45 -11.05 49.56 1.04
C HIS A 45 -12.22 49.06 1.90
N LEU A 46 -12.03 47.95 2.60
CA LEU A 46 -13.03 47.40 3.52
C LEU A 46 -13.08 48.14 4.87
N GLY A 47 -12.14 49.05 5.12
CA GLY A 47 -12.04 49.86 6.32
C GLY A 47 -11.32 49.14 7.45
N ASP A 48 -10.21 48.46 7.14
CA ASP A 48 -9.31 47.80 8.09
C ASP A 48 -10.07 46.86 9.07
N PRO A 49 -10.77 45.82 8.55
CA PRO A 49 -11.59 44.93 9.37
C PRO A 49 -10.76 44.20 10.43
N GLU A 50 -11.38 43.90 11.57
CA GLU A 50 -10.73 43.25 12.73
C GLU A 50 -10.08 41.90 12.39
N THR A 51 -10.67 41.15 11.45
CA THR A 51 -10.11 39.90 10.95
C THR A 51 -10.00 39.94 9.43
N PHE A 52 -8.77 39.91 8.95
CA PHE A 52 -8.44 39.74 7.54
C PHE A 52 -7.31 38.73 7.40
N LEU A 53 -7.53 37.69 6.62
CA LEU A 53 -6.55 36.63 6.40
C LEU A 53 -5.92 36.74 5.01
N PHE A 54 -4.65 36.37 4.91
CA PHE A 54 -3.92 36.22 3.65
C PHE A 54 -3.31 34.82 3.60
N CYS A 55 -3.66 34.03 2.59
CA CYS A 55 -2.95 32.78 2.30
C CYS A 55 -1.87 33.04 1.26
N PRO A 56 -0.57 32.92 1.61
CA PRO A 56 0.52 33.04 0.65
C PRO A 56 0.51 31.88 -0.35
N THR A 57 1.20 32.05 -1.47
CA THR A 57 1.49 30.94 -2.40
C THR A 57 2.51 29.98 -1.80
N ASP A 58 3.57 30.49 -1.18
CA ASP A 58 4.49 29.70 -0.36
C ASP A 58 3.87 29.54 1.04
N TYR A 59 2.84 28.70 1.20
CA TYR A 59 2.10 28.50 2.47
C TYR A 59 2.63 27.37 3.36
N CYS A 60 3.73 26.74 2.98
CA CYS A 60 4.44 25.75 3.79
C CYS A 60 5.95 25.83 3.57
N ALA A 61 6.74 25.31 4.51
CA ALA A 61 8.20 25.40 4.44
C ALA A 61 8.75 24.71 3.18
N ALA A 62 8.16 23.59 2.77
CA ALA A 62 8.56 22.84 1.58
C ALA A 62 8.36 23.60 0.26
N PHE A 63 7.52 24.64 0.23
CA PHE A 63 7.32 25.49 -0.96
C PHE A 63 8.30 26.67 -0.98
N CYS A 64 8.90 27.02 0.15
CA CYS A 64 9.85 28.12 0.24
C CYS A 64 11.18 27.77 -0.43
N THR A 65 11.57 28.56 -1.43
CA THR A 65 12.85 28.36 -2.13
C THR A 65 13.84 29.49 -1.80
N PRO A 66 15.08 29.19 -1.36
CA PRO A 66 15.63 27.87 -1.05
C PRO A 66 15.22 27.32 0.33
N SER A 67 14.74 28.19 1.23
CA SER A 67 14.24 27.84 2.56
C SER A 67 13.35 28.96 3.10
N VAL A 68 12.69 28.75 4.24
CA VAL A 68 11.83 29.76 4.89
C VAL A 68 12.61 31.05 5.16
N LEU A 69 13.77 30.97 5.84
CA LEU A 69 14.60 32.13 6.21
C LEU A 69 15.15 32.92 5.02
N GLN A 70 15.30 32.29 3.86
CA GLN A 70 15.90 32.88 2.67
C GLN A 70 14.89 33.16 1.56
N SER A 71 13.59 32.89 1.78
CA SER A 71 12.55 33.11 0.78
C SER A 71 12.33 34.60 0.54
N SER A 72 12.71 35.09 -0.64
CA SER A 72 12.47 36.48 -1.06
C SER A 72 10.98 36.80 -1.14
N TYR A 73 10.16 35.80 -1.44
CA TYR A 73 8.70 35.89 -1.45
C TYR A 73 8.19 36.18 -0.03
N LEU A 74 8.53 35.36 0.97
CA LEU A 74 8.07 35.55 2.34
C LEU A 74 8.64 36.82 2.99
N HIS A 75 9.89 37.19 2.70
CA HIS A 75 10.44 38.48 3.15
C HIS A 75 9.62 39.65 2.62
N THR A 76 9.21 39.61 1.34
CA THR A 76 8.36 40.66 0.75
C THR A 76 6.99 40.70 1.43
N VAL A 77 6.36 39.53 1.66
CA VAL A 77 5.09 39.42 2.38
C VAL A 77 5.21 40.00 3.79
N GLY A 78 6.20 39.55 4.57
CA GLY A 78 6.42 40.01 5.94
C GLY A 78 6.69 41.51 6.04
N GLU A 79 7.44 42.07 5.09
CA GLU A 79 7.79 43.49 5.03
C GLU A 79 6.66 44.42 4.60
N LYS A 80 5.87 43.99 3.61
CA LYS A 80 4.99 44.89 2.86
C LYS A 80 3.51 44.67 3.17
N LEU A 81 3.13 43.48 3.64
CA LEU A 81 1.75 43.22 4.05
C LEU A 81 1.41 44.03 5.31
N LEU A 82 0.27 44.72 5.32
CA LEU A 82 -0.13 45.57 6.43
C LEU A 82 -0.24 44.75 7.72
N PRO A 83 0.21 45.29 8.87
CA PRO A 83 0.35 44.53 10.11
C PRO A 83 -0.97 44.05 10.73
N GLY A 84 -2.12 44.59 10.33
CA GLY A 84 -3.45 44.12 10.75
C GLY A 84 -3.96 42.91 9.99
N ILE A 85 -3.20 42.41 9.00
CA ILE A 85 -3.55 41.24 8.20
C ILE A 85 -2.82 40.02 8.75
N ASP A 86 -3.59 39.01 9.13
CA ASP A 86 -3.08 37.73 9.63
C ASP A 86 -2.72 36.80 8.45
N ILE A 87 -1.70 35.97 8.63
CA ILE A 87 -1.13 35.13 7.54
C ILE A 87 -1.36 33.65 7.84
N LEU A 88 -1.93 32.94 6.87
CA LEU A 88 -2.17 31.50 6.95
C LEU A 88 -0.88 30.71 6.69
N TRP A 89 -0.70 29.61 7.42
CA TRP A 89 0.47 28.74 7.30
C TRP A 89 0.13 27.28 7.63
N THR A 90 0.61 26.32 6.86
CA THR A 90 0.29 24.88 7.05
C THR A 90 1.36 24.09 7.81
N GLY A 91 2.47 24.75 8.16
CA GLY A 91 3.62 24.14 8.82
C GLY A 91 4.74 23.74 7.86
N PRO A 92 5.58 22.76 8.21
CA PRO A 92 6.68 22.32 7.35
C PRO A 92 6.25 21.77 5.97
N LYS A 93 5.02 21.24 5.87
CA LYS A 93 4.46 20.66 4.63
C LYS A 93 2.98 21.02 4.51
N VAL A 94 2.41 20.84 3.32
CA VAL A 94 0.96 20.96 3.07
C VAL A 94 0.16 20.16 4.11
N VAL A 95 0.50 18.88 4.29
CA VAL A 95 0.01 18.03 5.39
C VAL A 95 1.17 17.83 6.36
N SER A 96 1.24 18.60 7.44
CA SER A 96 2.37 18.53 8.37
C SER A 96 2.26 17.31 9.30
N HIS A 97 3.31 16.48 9.39
CA HIS A 97 3.35 15.37 10.36
C HIS A 97 3.46 15.92 11.79
N LYS A 98 4.42 16.81 12.01
CA LYS A 98 4.63 17.55 13.26
C LYS A 98 4.79 19.02 12.93
N ILE A 99 4.27 19.90 13.78
CA ILE A 99 4.57 21.33 13.77
C ILE A 99 5.30 21.63 15.08
N SER A 100 6.55 22.04 14.99
CA SER A 100 7.38 22.29 16.18
C SER A 100 7.42 23.76 16.53
N ILE A 101 7.77 24.07 17.79
CA ILE A 101 7.93 25.45 18.27
C ILE A 101 8.97 26.21 17.42
N GLU A 102 10.10 25.56 17.14
CA GLU A 102 11.21 26.14 16.40
C GLU A 102 10.79 26.49 14.96
N SER A 103 10.00 25.61 14.32
CA SER A 103 9.49 25.87 12.97
C SER A 103 8.54 27.07 12.92
N ILE A 104 7.77 27.31 13.99
CA ILE A 104 6.88 28.47 14.08
C ILE A 104 7.67 29.75 14.39
N GLU A 105 8.69 29.68 15.24
CA GLU A 105 9.58 30.82 15.49
C GLU A 105 10.34 31.25 14.24
N GLU A 106 10.84 30.28 13.47
CA GLU A 106 11.52 30.51 12.19
C GLU A 106 10.61 31.31 11.23
N VAL A 107 9.42 30.78 10.90
CA VAL A 107 8.51 31.45 9.97
C VAL A 107 7.98 32.77 10.51
N SER A 108 7.72 32.88 11.82
CA SER A 108 7.29 34.13 12.45
C SER A 108 8.33 35.24 12.33
N SER A 109 9.62 34.90 12.34
CA SER A 109 10.70 35.88 12.16
C SER A 109 10.70 36.52 10.77
N VAL A 110 10.35 35.74 9.74
CA VAL A 110 10.30 36.19 8.33
C VAL A 110 8.98 36.90 8.05
N LEU A 111 7.86 36.34 8.51
CA LEU A 111 6.54 36.94 8.36
C LEU A 111 6.35 38.19 9.23
N ARG A 112 7.19 38.38 10.26
CA ARG A 112 7.16 39.47 11.24
C ARG A 112 5.88 39.53 12.07
N ARG A 113 5.18 38.40 12.20
CA ARG A 113 3.97 38.22 13.02
C ARG A 113 3.69 36.72 13.24
N PRO A 114 3.00 36.35 14.33
CA PRO A 114 2.50 34.99 14.54
C PRO A 114 1.54 34.57 13.41
N PRO A 115 1.72 33.37 12.82
CA PRO A 115 0.80 32.88 11.79
C PRO A 115 -0.51 32.35 12.40
N VAL A 116 -1.54 32.24 11.55
CA VAL A 116 -2.72 31.40 11.77
C VAL A 116 -2.45 30.06 11.10
N ILE A 117 -2.49 28.95 11.86
CA ILE A 117 -2.30 27.64 11.25
C ILE A 117 -3.55 27.26 10.45
N TRP A 118 -3.35 26.89 9.20
CA TRP A 118 -4.30 26.12 8.41
C TRP A 118 -3.86 24.66 8.45
N ASP A 119 -4.48 23.85 9.31
CA ASP A 119 -4.02 22.49 9.56
C ASP A 119 -4.75 21.46 8.69
N ASN A 120 -4.01 20.80 7.80
CA ASN A 120 -4.51 19.75 6.92
C ASN A 120 -4.27 18.33 7.49
N ILE A 121 -3.97 18.17 8.79
CA ILE A 121 -3.75 16.85 9.41
C ILE A 121 -4.94 15.88 9.23
N HIS A 122 -6.16 16.38 9.05
CA HIS A 122 -7.36 15.57 8.80
C HIS A 122 -7.93 15.73 7.39
N ALA A 123 -7.26 16.44 6.47
CA ALA A 123 -7.72 16.62 5.10
C ALA A 123 -7.59 15.30 4.31
N ASN A 124 -8.58 14.96 3.50
CA ASN A 124 -8.57 13.76 2.63
C ASN A 124 -8.93 14.04 1.15
N ASP A 125 -9.08 15.30 0.76
CA ASP A 125 -9.36 15.72 -0.63
C ASP A 125 -8.32 15.22 -1.65
N TYR A 126 -7.07 15.07 -1.22
CA TYR A 126 -5.97 14.57 -2.04
C TYR A 126 -5.98 13.06 -2.28
N ASP A 127 -6.76 12.27 -1.53
CA ASP A 127 -6.87 10.82 -1.71
C ASP A 127 -8.26 10.30 -1.28
N PRO A 128 -9.16 10.01 -2.23
CA PRO A 128 -10.54 9.62 -1.92
C PRO A 128 -10.66 8.24 -1.26
N GLN A 129 -9.58 7.44 -1.20
CA GLN A 129 -9.57 6.16 -0.48
C GLN A 129 -9.24 6.31 1.01
N ARG A 130 -8.86 7.51 1.44
CA ARG A 130 -8.42 7.77 2.81
C ARG A 130 -9.48 8.52 3.60
N LEU A 131 -9.51 8.22 4.90
CA LEU A 131 -10.35 8.87 5.90
C LEU A 131 -9.53 8.99 7.19
N PHE A 132 -9.71 10.09 7.93
CA PHE A 132 -8.96 10.38 9.15
C PHE A 132 -9.89 10.61 10.34
N LEU A 133 -9.94 9.62 11.22
CA LEU A 133 -10.72 9.53 12.45
C LEU A 133 -9.84 9.43 13.70
N GLY A 134 -8.53 9.63 13.56
CA GLY A 134 -7.60 9.76 14.68
C GLY A 134 -7.64 11.15 15.34
N PRO A 135 -7.00 11.32 16.51
CA PRO A 135 -7.02 12.59 17.25
C PRO A 135 -6.12 13.65 16.62
N PHE A 136 -6.41 14.92 16.88
CA PHE A 136 -5.45 16.01 16.67
C PHE A 136 -4.16 15.74 17.46
N LYS A 137 -3.00 15.81 16.81
CA LYS A 137 -1.74 15.29 17.37
C LYS A 137 -0.51 16.02 16.81
N ASP A 138 0.61 15.93 17.53
CA ASP A 138 1.94 16.38 17.11
C ASP A 138 2.05 17.89 16.86
N ARG A 139 1.23 18.66 17.61
CA ARG A 139 1.27 20.11 17.78
C ARG A 139 1.32 20.37 19.29
N PRO A 140 2.50 20.66 19.87
CA PRO A 140 2.60 20.93 21.31
C PRO A 140 1.70 22.11 21.72
N THR A 141 1.04 22.03 22.89
CA THR A 141 0.11 23.06 23.38
C THR A 141 0.79 24.40 23.62
N GLU A 142 2.11 24.44 23.80
CA GLU A 142 2.91 25.67 23.88
C GLU A 142 2.82 26.51 22.60
N LEU A 143 2.46 25.90 21.46
CA LEU A 143 2.21 26.63 20.21
C LEU A 143 1.04 27.61 20.33
N ILE A 144 0.04 27.35 21.17
CA ILE A 144 -1.15 28.20 21.29
C ILE A 144 -0.77 29.66 21.60
N ALA A 145 0.24 29.87 22.47
CA ALA A 145 0.71 31.21 22.82
C ALA A 145 1.57 31.88 21.71
N LYS A 146 2.05 31.10 20.74
CA LYS A 146 2.91 31.53 19.63
C LYS A 146 2.17 31.68 18.31
N LEU A 147 0.89 31.35 18.28
CA LEU A 147 0.03 31.39 17.10
C LEU A 147 -1.05 32.45 17.27
N ARG A 148 -1.55 32.94 16.13
CA ARG A 148 -2.73 33.81 16.10
C ARG A 148 -4.02 33.02 16.14
N GLY A 149 -4.00 31.77 15.68
CA GLY A 149 -5.12 30.85 15.69
C GLY A 149 -4.79 29.54 14.99
N VAL A 150 -5.72 28.59 15.05
CA VAL A 150 -5.67 27.32 14.32
C VAL A 150 -7.02 27.10 13.66
N LEU A 151 -7.02 26.89 12.35
CA LEU A 151 -8.16 26.52 11.52
C LEU A 151 -7.85 25.14 10.94
N THR A 152 -8.65 24.13 11.27
CA THR A 152 -8.49 22.81 10.66
C THR A 152 -9.27 22.74 9.34
N ASN A 153 -8.66 22.14 8.34
CA ASN A 153 -9.30 21.69 7.11
C ASN A 153 -9.41 20.16 7.19
N PRO A 154 -10.59 19.63 7.55
CA PRO A 154 -10.76 18.23 7.89
C PRO A 154 -11.18 17.40 6.66
N ASN A 155 -11.78 16.23 6.86
CA ASN A 155 -12.25 15.37 5.77
C ASN A 155 -13.36 16.08 4.97
N CYS A 156 -13.51 15.71 3.70
CA CYS A 156 -14.60 16.16 2.83
C CYS A 156 -15.97 15.77 3.39
N GLU A 157 -16.08 14.55 3.91
CA GLU A 157 -17.29 14.01 4.53
C GLU A 157 -17.57 14.73 5.85
N PHE A 158 -18.80 15.20 6.04
CA PHE A 158 -19.14 16.10 7.13
C PHE A 158 -19.13 15.41 8.50
N TYR A 159 -19.85 14.29 8.63
CA TYR A 159 -20.01 13.61 9.92
C TYR A 159 -18.73 12.96 10.47
N PRO A 160 -17.83 12.39 9.64
CA PRO A 160 -16.53 11.87 10.07
C PRO A 160 -15.63 12.89 10.79
N ASN A 161 -15.88 14.19 10.64
CA ASN A 161 -15.09 15.24 11.27
C ASN A 161 -15.34 15.44 12.77
N PHE A 162 -16.24 14.65 13.37
CA PHE A 162 -16.53 14.75 14.80
C PHE A 162 -15.27 14.64 15.66
N VAL A 163 -14.44 13.61 15.44
CA VAL A 163 -13.20 13.41 16.23
C VAL A 163 -12.18 14.51 15.94
N ALA A 164 -11.99 14.88 14.68
CA ALA A 164 -11.03 15.92 14.28
C ALA A 164 -11.31 17.24 15.01
N ILE A 165 -12.57 17.70 14.99
CA ILE A 165 -12.98 18.97 15.60
C ILE A 165 -13.01 18.86 17.13
N HIS A 166 -13.53 17.76 17.68
CA HIS A 166 -13.62 17.57 19.15
C HIS A 166 -12.25 17.53 19.81
N THR A 167 -11.30 16.80 19.21
CA THR A 167 -9.93 16.68 19.74
C THR A 167 -9.14 17.98 19.57
N LEU A 168 -9.32 18.72 18.48
CA LEU A 168 -8.79 20.08 18.35
C LEU A 168 -9.36 21.02 19.43
N ALA A 169 -10.67 20.99 19.68
CA ALA A 169 -11.28 21.79 20.72
C ALA A 169 -10.77 21.43 22.13
N THR A 170 -10.49 20.15 22.37
CA THR A 170 -9.86 19.66 23.61
C THR A 170 -8.43 20.20 23.74
N TRP A 171 -7.63 20.16 22.67
CA TRP A 171 -6.29 20.73 22.62
C TRP A 171 -6.30 22.25 22.87
N CYS A 172 -7.21 23.00 22.24
CA CYS A 172 -7.35 24.45 22.46
C CYS A 172 -7.65 24.82 23.93
N LYS A 173 -8.36 23.96 24.66
CA LYS A 173 -8.71 24.18 26.08
C LYS A 173 -7.61 23.80 27.06
N ALA A 174 -6.61 23.02 26.62
CA ALA A 174 -5.53 22.52 27.47
C ALA A 174 -4.65 23.64 28.07
N THR A 175 -4.76 24.87 27.56
CA THR A 175 -3.98 26.04 27.99
C THR A 175 -4.65 26.91 29.05
N ALA A 176 -5.93 26.69 29.35
CA ALA A 176 -6.70 27.61 30.20
C ALA A 176 -6.43 27.47 31.70
N ASP A 177 -5.96 26.31 32.17
CA ASP A 177 -5.76 26.02 33.60
C ASP A 177 -4.28 25.80 33.92
N GLY A 178 -3.54 26.90 34.10
CA GLY A 178 -2.17 26.92 34.61
C GLY A 178 -2.08 26.46 36.07
N ARG A 179 -2.38 25.18 36.35
CA ARG A 179 -1.93 24.50 37.57
C ARG A 179 -0.88 23.48 37.16
N GLN A 180 0.38 23.78 37.49
CA GLN A 180 1.45 22.80 37.60
C GLN A 180 0.89 21.59 38.36
N ARG A 181 0.74 20.47 37.67
CA ARG A 181 0.60 19.17 38.31
C ARG A 181 2.01 18.62 38.39
N ASP A 182 2.47 18.40 39.61
CA ASP A 182 3.65 17.57 39.87
C ASP A 182 3.40 16.20 39.24
N VAL A 183 4.17 15.83 38.22
CA VAL A 183 4.17 14.47 37.67
C VAL A 183 5.60 13.99 37.53
N GLU A 184 5.82 12.83 38.12
CA GLU A 184 7.03 12.03 38.16
C GLU A 184 7.52 11.70 36.75
N MET A 185 8.85 11.54 36.61
CA MET A 185 9.51 11.17 35.37
C MET A 185 9.12 9.74 34.98
N ASP A 186 8.24 9.60 33.99
CA ASP A 186 8.20 8.44 33.12
C ASP A 186 8.61 8.90 31.72
N ASP A 187 9.55 8.15 31.13
CA ASP A 187 10.22 8.45 29.88
C ASP A 187 9.24 8.41 28.68
N GLU A 188 9.02 9.57 28.04
CA GLU A 188 8.91 9.85 26.58
C GLU A 188 8.02 11.08 26.34
N GLU A 189 8.62 12.16 25.81
CA GLU A 189 8.07 13.30 25.03
C GLU A 189 6.53 13.55 24.94
N GLN A 190 5.74 13.41 26.01
CA GLN A 190 4.31 13.68 25.99
C GLN A 190 4.01 15.07 26.54
N ASP A 191 3.17 15.81 25.80
CA ASP A 191 2.64 17.10 26.21
C ASP A 191 1.87 16.95 27.54
N PRO A 192 2.28 17.66 28.61
CA PRO A 192 1.70 17.47 29.94
C PRO A 192 0.23 17.92 30.03
N CYS A 193 -0.22 18.77 29.10
CA CYS A 193 -1.53 19.38 29.10
C CYS A 193 -2.53 18.69 28.16
N TYR A 194 -2.05 17.95 27.15
CA TYR A 194 -2.89 17.27 26.17
C TYR A 194 -2.41 15.85 25.84
N SER A 195 -3.29 14.87 26.03
CA SER A 195 -3.06 13.48 25.62
C SER A 195 -3.99 13.11 24.44
N PRO A 196 -3.43 12.82 23.26
CA PRO A 196 -4.21 12.43 22.08
C PRO A 196 -5.14 11.24 22.33
N GLN A 197 -4.67 10.23 23.06
CA GLN A 197 -5.45 9.01 23.34
C GLN A 197 -6.61 9.27 24.29
N LYS A 198 -6.41 10.13 25.31
CA LYS A 198 -7.50 10.54 26.22
C LYS A 198 -8.53 11.38 25.47
N ALA A 199 -8.08 12.33 24.64
CA ALA A 199 -8.94 13.16 23.81
C ALA A 199 -9.75 12.32 22.81
N LEU A 200 -9.11 11.34 22.15
CA LEU A 200 -9.78 10.39 21.25
C LEU A 200 -10.88 9.60 21.97
N THR A 201 -10.55 9.03 23.14
CA THR A 201 -11.52 8.22 23.90
C THR A 201 -12.74 9.06 24.31
N LEU A 202 -12.52 10.31 24.73
CA LEU A 202 -13.61 11.24 25.03
C LEU A 202 -14.45 11.54 23.78
N ALA A 203 -13.81 11.89 22.66
CA ALA A 203 -14.49 12.20 21.41
C ALA A 203 -15.34 11.02 20.89
N LEU A 204 -14.80 9.79 20.92
CA LEU A 204 -15.53 8.60 20.48
C LEU A 204 -16.70 8.24 21.42
N THR A 205 -16.56 8.50 22.72
CA THR A 205 -17.64 8.29 23.70
C THR A 205 -18.81 9.23 23.42
N ASP A 206 -18.51 10.50 23.13
CA ASP A 206 -19.52 11.49 22.77
C ASP A 206 -20.14 11.18 21.40
N TRP A 207 -19.32 10.79 20.42
CA TRP A 207 -19.81 10.47 19.07
C TRP A 207 -20.72 9.25 19.04
N LEU A 208 -20.50 8.27 19.93
CA LEU A 208 -21.39 7.11 20.07
C LEU A 208 -22.84 7.51 20.34
N GLN A 209 -23.08 8.59 21.08
CA GLN A 209 -24.44 9.09 21.36
C GLN A 209 -25.13 9.61 20.08
N GLU A 210 -24.37 10.19 19.16
CA GLU A 210 -24.88 10.70 17.88
C GLU A 210 -25.31 9.55 16.95
N PHE A 211 -24.60 8.42 16.96
CA PHE A 211 -25.00 7.23 16.21
C PHE A 211 -26.34 6.64 16.72
N MET A 212 -26.62 6.77 18.02
CA MET A 212 -27.86 6.26 18.64
C MET A 212 -29.06 7.18 18.44
N SER A 213 -28.83 8.43 18.01
CA SER A 213 -29.89 9.39 17.75
C SER A 213 -30.52 9.14 16.37
N THR A 214 -31.85 9.07 16.29
CA THR A 214 -32.55 9.00 15.01
C THR A 214 -32.51 10.37 14.33
N ASP A 215 -32.26 10.42 13.03
CA ASP A 215 -32.39 11.65 12.23
C ASP A 215 -33.80 12.23 12.41
N GLN A 216 -33.94 13.27 13.24
CA GLN A 216 -35.06 14.20 13.10
C GLN A 216 -34.61 15.33 12.17
N PRO A 217 -35.17 15.43 10.96
CA PRO A 217 -34.87 16.55 10.09
C PRO A 217 -35.50 17.82 10.70
N GLY A 218 -34.67 18.63 11.37
CA GLY A 218 -34.94 20.04 11.64
C GLY A 218 -35.75 20.38 12.91
N GLY A 219 -35.18 20.18 14.10
CA GLY A 219 -35.69 20.81 15.33
C GLY A 219 -34.59 21.05 16.37
N PRO A 220 -34.54 22.21 17.07
CA PRO A 220 -33.54 22.43 18.11
C PRO A 220 -33.82 21.52 19.32
N CYS A 221 -32.77 20.86 19.81
CA CYS A 221 -32.79 20.02 21.01
C CYS A 221 -33.44 20.75 22.20
N ARG A 222 -34.63 20.30 22.61
CA ARG A 222 -35.21 20.60 23.94
C ARG A 222 -35.63 19.29 24.63
N PRO A 223 -35.57 19.23 25.98
CA PRO A 223 -35.87 18.02 26.74
C PRO A 223 -37.37 17.67 26.68
N PRO A 224 -37.77 16.42 26.98
CA PRO A 224 -39.08 15.90 26.61
C PRO A 224 -40.19 16.47 27.48
N ALA A 225 -41.06 17.28 26.89
CA ALA A 225 -42.36 17.63 27.46
C ALA A 225 -43.46 17.08 26.54
N CYS A 226 -44.17 16.08 27.06
CA CYS A 226 -45.36 15.44 26.50
C CYS A 226 -46.46 16.46 26.18
N LEU A 227 -46.82 16.65 24.90
CA LEU A 227 -48.10 17.27 24.51
C LEU A 227 -48.58 16.75 23.13
N LYS A 228 -49.91 16.68 23.01
CA LYS A 228 -50.72 15.80 22.16
C LYS A 228 -50.75 16.20 20.68
N LYS A 229 -50.86 15.18 19.84
CA LYS A 229 -51.02 15.18 18.38
C LYS A 229 -52.42 15.72 17.99
N GLU A 230 -52.48 16.69 17.08
CA GLU A 230 -53.63 16.89 16.19
C GLU A 230 -53.24 16.42 14.78
N VAL A 231 -54.19 15.78 14.10
CA VAL A 231 -54.02 14.99 12.88
C VAL A 231 -54.41 15.83 11.67
N SER A 232 -53.58 15.88 10.63
CA SER A 232 -53.99 16.24 9.27
C SER A 232 -53.56 15.17 8.28
N GLU A 233 -54.53 14.76 7.46
CA GLU A 233 -54.48 13.64 6.52
C GLU A 233 -53.69 13.97 5.26
N GLU A 234 -52.67 13.18 4.94
CA GLU A 234 -52.24 12.82 3.58
C GLU A 234 -51.23 11.66 3.70
N GLU A 235 -51.62 10.48 3.20
CA GLU A 235 -50.93 9.20 3.41
C GLU A 235 -49.76 8.98 2.44
N PRO A 236 -48.58 8.59 2.95
CA PRO A 236 -47.74 7.57 2.34
C PRO A 236 -47.88 6.27 3.14
N MET A 237 -47.96 5.13 2.43
CA MET A 237 -48.12 3.75 2.93
C MET A 237 -47.87 3.57 4.44
N GLN A 238 -48.96 3.45 5.20
CA GLN A 238 -48.95 3.02 6.60
C GLN A 238 -48.36 1.62 6.71
N THR A 239 -47.17 1.51 7.31
CA THR A 239 -46.90 0.37 8.20
C THR A 239 -47.59 0.67 9.52
N ASP A 240 -48.49 -0.23 9.89
CA ASP A 240 -49.32 -0.16 11.09
C ASP A 240 -48.42 -0.05 12.35
N MET A 241 -48.25 1.15 12.90
CA MET A 241 -47.50 1.40 14.15
C MET A 241 -48.40 1.13 15.37
N GLY A 242 -49.08 -0.03 15.34
CA GLY A 242 -50.14 -0.40 16.28
C GLY A 242 -50.01 -1.81 16.88
N GLU A 243 -48.97 -2.58 16.57
CA GLU A 243 -48.81 -3.93 17.11
C GLU A 243 -47.52 -4.04 17.93
N GLY A 244 -47.63 -4.67 19.11
CA GLY A 244 -46.50 -4.92 20.01
C GLY A 244 -45.36 -5.65 19.29
N SER A 245 -44.12 -5.47 19.77
CA SER A 245 -42.93 -6.11 19.21
C SER A 245 -43.22 -7.56 18.84
N TYR A 246 -43.20 -7.89 17.56
CA TYR A 246 -43.38 -9.26 17.07
C TYR A 246 -42.36 -10.17 17.77
N ILE A 247 -42.79 -11.24 18.42
CA ILE A 247 -41.90 -12.22 19.03
C ILE A 247 -42.04 -13.51 18.22
N PRO A 248 -41.01 -13.91 17.45
CA PRO A 248 -41.09 -15.09 16.61
C PRO A 248 -41.28 -16.36 17.46
N GLY A 249 -42.11 -17.27 16.97
CA GLY A 249 -42.36 -18.55 17.63
C GLY A 249 -41.14 -19.49 17.58
N PRO A 250 -41.12 -20.57 18.39
CA PRO A 250 -39.97 -21.50 18.49
C PRO A 250 -39.63 -22.29 17.22
N GLY A 251 -40.37 -22.11 16.12
CA GLY A 251 -40.09 -22.68 14.79
C GLY A 251 -40.00 -21.65 13.67
N GLU A 252 -40.06 -20.36 13.99
CA GLU A 252 -39.92 -19.26 13.03
C GLU A 252 -38.48 -18.75 12.99
N ASN A 253 -38.08 -18.14 11.88
CA ASN A 253 -36.77 -17.49 11.81
C ASN A 253 -36.70 -16.38 12.87
N PRO A 254 -35.62 -16.31 13.66
CA PRO A 254 -35.47 -15.25 14.65
C PRO A 254 -35.51 -13.89 13.95
N LEU A 255 -36.16 -12.91 14.57
CA LEU A 255 -36.09 -11.53 14.11
C LEU A 255 -34.64 -11.10 14.13
N TYR A 256 -34.22 -10.43 13.05
CA TYR A 256 -32.92 -9.81 13.03
C TYR A 256 -32.94 -8.59 13.96
N THR A 257 -32.50 -8.78 15.19
CA THR A 257 -32.17 -7.69 16.11
C THR A 257 -30.69 -7.40 15.96
N ALA A 258 -30.36 -6.33 15.25
CA ALA A 258 -28.98 -5.89 15.14
C ALA A 258 -28.42 -5.60 16.54
N GLU A 259 -27.24 -6.16 16.84
CA GLU A 259 -26.53 -5.81 18.06
C GLU A 259 -26.21 -4.30 18.06
N PRO A 260 -26.30 -3.63 19.22
CA PRO A 260 -26.02 -2.21 19.29
C PRO A 260 -24.55 -1.92 19.00
N LEU A 261 -24.30 -0.77 18.37
CA LEU A 261 -22.94 -0.23 18.20
C LEU A 261 -22.32 0.06 19.57
N THR A 262 -21.04 -0.28 19.73
CA THR A 262 -20.31 -0.09 20.98
C THR A 262 -19.16 0.91 20.84
N LEU A 263 -18.61 1.36 21.97
CA LEU A 263 -17.41 2.21 21.98
C LEU A 263 -16.19 1.48 21.39
N GLU A 264 -16.07 0.17 21.61
CA GLU A 264 -14.97 -0.62 21.04
C GLU A 264 -15.07 -0.71 19.51
N ASP A 265 -16.28 -0.75 18.95
CA ASP A 265 -16.50 -0.66 17.51
C ASP A 265 -15.98 0.68 16.94
N LEU A 266 -16.25 1.79 17.63
CA LEU A 266 -15.76 3.12 17.21
C LEU A 266 -14.25 3.30 17.41
N LYS A 267 -13.66 2.70 18.46
CA LYS A 267 -12.21 2.65 18.62
C LYS A 267 -11.57 1.87 17.48
N LEU A 268 -12.10 0.69 17.15
CA LEU A 268 -11.62 -0.10 16.03
C LEU A 268 -11.73 0.68 14.72
N LEU A 269 -12.86 1.35 14.47
CA LEU A 269 -13.06 2.20 13.29
C LEU A 269 -11.99 3.30 13.20
N SER A 270 -11.72 4.00 14.31
CA SER A 270 -10.67 5.03 14.37
C SER A 270 -9.28 4.45 14.13
N GLU A 271 -8.98 3.26 14.67
CA GLU A 271 -7.67 2.64 14.47
C GLU A 271 -7.42 2.17 13.04
N LEU A 272 -8.47 1.78 12.31
CA LEU A 272 -8.42 1.45 10.89
C LEU A 272 -8.22 2.70 10.02
N PHE A 273 -8.88 3.81 10.36
CA PHE A 273 -8.83 5.09 9.65
C PHE A 273 -8.22 6.19 10.52
N TYR A 274 -6.93 6.05 10.85
CA TYR A 274 -6.33 6.84 11.93
C TYR A 274 -5.82 8.22 11.49
N LEU A 275 -4.55 8.36 11.09
CA LEU A 275 -3.95 9.64 10.69
C LEU A 275 -3.12 9.53 9.40
N PRO A 276 -2.74 10.64 8.75
CA PRO A 276 -2.05 10.61 7.46
C PRO A 276 -0.71 9.90 7.44
N TYR A 277 -0.04 9.81 8.60
CA TYR A 277 1.31 9.30 8.74
C TYR A 277 1.42 8.09 9.65
N GLU A 278 0.31 7.65 10.24
CA GLU A 278 0.29 6.53 11.16
C GLU A 278 -1.04 5.79 11.10
N HIS A 279 -0.96 4.46 11.10
CA HIS A 279 -2.09 3.60 11.35
C HIS A 279 -2.31 3.43 12.86
N GLY A 280 -3.56 3.17 13.26
CA GLY A 280 -3.86 2.83 14.64
C GLY A 280 -3.26 1.47 15.05
N PRO A 281 -3.16 1.20 16.36
CA PRO A 281 -2.56 -0.03 16.89
C PRO A 281 -3.12 -1.31 16.26
N THR A 282 -4.44 -1.49 16.19
CA THR A 282 -5.04 -2.71 15.62
C THR A 282 -4.72 -2.87 14.14
N ALA A 283 -4.81 -1.80 13.33
CA ALA A 283 -4.47 -1.87 11.91
C ALA A 283 -3.00 -2.26 11.69
N ARG A 284 -2.07 -1.73 12.49
CA ARG A 284 -0.65 -2.13 12.45
C ARG A 284 -0.47 -3.60 12.79
N THR A 285 -1.11 -4.07 13.86
CA THR A 285 -1.08 -5.49 14.26
C THR A 285 -1.63 -6.39 13.16
N MET A 286 -2.77 -6.05 12.55
CA MET A 286 -3.36 -6.83 11.46
C MET A 286 -2.40 -6.95 10.27
N LEU A 287 -1.74 -5.85 9.88
CA LEU A 287 -0.76 -5.86 8.80
C LEU A 287 0.48 -6.70 9.15
N GLN A 288 0.99 -6.59 10.39
CA GLN A 288 2.11 -7.38 10.91
C GLN A 288 1.81 -8.88 10.95
N GLU A 289 0.64 -9.26 11.44
CA GLU A 289 0.19 -10.65 11.45
C GLU A 289 0.07 -11.21 10.03
N LEU A 290 -0.56 -10.45 9.11
CA LEU A 290 -0.72 -10.89 7.73
C LEU A 290 0.63 -11.11 7.03
N ASP A 291 1.57 -10.19 7.18
CA ASP A 291 2.92 -10.32 6.60
C ASP A 291 3.66 -11.52 7.18
N TRP A 292 3.63 -11.69 8.50
CA TRP A 292 4.28 -12.81 9.16
C TRP A 292 3.69 -14.15 8.72
N LEU A 293 2.36 -14.26 8.70
CA LEU A 293 1.64 -15.48 8.30
C LEU A 293 1.95 -15.87 6.85
N LYS A 294 2.03 -14.87 5.94
CA LYS A 294 2.42 -15.07 4.54
C LYS A 294 3.84 -15.64 4.44
N ASN A 295 4.80 -15.02 5.13
CA ASN A 295 6.21 -15.37 5.04
C ASN A 295 6.58 -16.68 5.78
N HIS A 296 5.71 -17.16 6.67
CA HIS A 296 5.89 -18.42 7.43
C HIS A 296 4.92 -19.52 7.01
N SER A 297 4.28 -19.40 5.84
CA SER A 297 3.33 -20.40 5.31
C SER A 297 3.93 -21.80 5.13
N TRP A 298 5.25 -21.92 4.89
CA TRP A 298 5.95 -23.21 4.83
C TRP A 298 5.85 -24.03 6.13
N ALA A 299 5.67 -23.37 7.28
CA ALA A 299 5.57 -24.03 8.58
C ALA A 299 4.31 -24.90 8.69
N VAL A 300 3.29 -24.66 7.85
CA VAL A 300 2.05 -25.46 7.81
C VAL A 300 2.31 -26.88 7.29
N ALA A 301 3.31 -27.08 6.43
CA ALA A 301 3.65 -28.38 5.85
C ALA A 301 4.57 -29.24 6.73
N ALA A 302 5.22 -28.66 7.75
CA ALA A 302 6.30 -29.30 8.49
C ALA A 302 5.85 -30.14 9.71
N GLU A 303 4.58 -30.07 10.14
CA GLU A 303 4.02 -30.75 11.33
C GLU A 303 4.93 -30.67 12.59
N THR A 304 5.45 -29.48 12.89
CA THR A 304 6.33 -29.22 14.04
C THR A 304 5.69 -28.22 15.02
N ASP A 305 6.37 -27.88 16.12
CA ASP A 305 5.95 -26.81 17.04
C ASP A 305 5.69 -25.47 16.31
N LYS A 306 6.40 -25.22 15.20
CA LYS A 306 6.21 -24.05 14.34
C LYS A 306 4.84 -24.04 13.64
N THR A 307 4.27 -25.21 13.38
CA THR A 307 2.90 -25.35 12.85
C THR A 307 1.87 -24.92 13.90
N ALA A 308 2.09 -25.21 15.18
CA ALA A 308 1.20 -24.80 16.26
C ALA A 308 1.22 -23.28 16.47
N GLU A 309 2.41 -22.67 16.45
CA GLU A 309 2.57 -21.20 16.50
C GLU A 309 1.85 -20.52 15.32
N TRP A 310 2.07 -21.01 14.10
CA TRP A 310 1.41 -20.45 12.91
C TRP A 310 -0.12 -20.53 13.02
N ARG A 311 -0.66 -21.67 13.46
CA ARG A 311 -2.12 -21.85 13.64
C ARG A 311 -2.69 -20.94 14.72
N SER A 312 -1.96 -20.75 15.83
CA SER A 312 -2.37 -19.84 16.91
C SER A 312 -2.46 -18.40 16.42
N ARG A 313 -1.43 -17.91 15.71
CA ARG A 313 -1.42 -16.56 15.13
C ARG A 313 -2.47 -16.39 14.04
N ALA A 314 -2.67 -17.40 13.19
CA ALA A 314 -3.74 -17.40 12.20
C ALA A 314 -5.13 -17.30 12.84
N HIS A 315 -5.34 -17.95 13.98
CA HIS A 315 -6.59 -17.84 14.73
C HIS A 315 -6.79 -16.46 15.35
N GLN A 316 -5.72 -15.85 15.89
CA GLN A 316 -5.76 -14.47 16.40
C GLN A 316 -6.09 -13.48 15.27
N PHE A 317 -5.44 -13.62 14.11
CA PHE A 317 -5.74 -12.81 12.93
C PHE A 317 -7.18 -12.99 12.44
N ASP A 318 -7.72 -14.22 12.45
CA ASP A 318 -9.13 -14.48 12.13
C ASP A 318 -10.07 -13.74 13.07
N GLY A 319 -9.76 -13.70 14.37
CA GLY A 319 -10.51 -12.95 15.38
C GLY A 319 -10.51 -11.44 15.11
N LEU A 320 -9.37 -10.86 14.74
CA LEU A 320 -9.29 -9.45 14.35
C LEU A 320 -10.13 -9.17 13.10
N CYS A 321 -10.09 -10.05 12.10
CA CYS A 321 -10.90 -9.92 10.89
C CYS A 321 -12.41 -10.00 11.19
N GLU A 322 -12.80 -10.90 12.09
CA GLU A 322 -14.20 -11.04 12.53
C GLU A 322 -14.69 -9.77 13.25
N ALA A 323 -13.85 -9.16 14.09
CA ALA A 323 -14.18 -7.90 14.77
C ALA A 323 -14.50 -6.77 13.78
N VAL A 324 -13.75 -6.65 12.67
CA VAL A 324 -14.04 -5.65 11.61
C VAL A 324 -15.39 -5.93 10.95
N VAL A 325 -15.73 -7.20 10.70
CA VAL A 325 -17.02 -7.57 10.10
C VAL A 325 -18.18 -7.29 11.07
N GLN A 326 -18.02 -7.58 12.35
CA GLN A 326 -19.00 -7.27 13.40
C GLN A 326 -19.21 -5.76 13.52
N MET A 327 -18.14 -4.98 13.59
CA MET A 327 -18.17 -3.52 13.59
C MET A 327 -18.94 -2.98 12.37
N PHE A 328 -18.64 -3.47 11.16
CA PHE A 328 -19.38 -3.09 9.94
C PHE A 328 -20.89 -3.38 10.06
N ASN A 329 -21.26 -4.57 10.55
CA ASN A 329 -22.66 -4.96 10.67
C ASN A 329 -23.39 -4.06 11.67
N ARG A 330 -22.77 -3.73 12.81
CA ARG A 330 -23.37 -2.85 13.82
C ARG A 330 -23.48 -1.41 13.33
N LEU A 331 -22.45 -0.87 12.67
CA LEU A 331 -22.48 0.45 12.02
C LEU A 331 -23.58 0.54 10.96
N SER A 332 -23.71 -0.49 10.12
CA SER A 332 -24.71 -0.52 9.03
C SER A 332 -26.15 -0.52 9.53
N ASN A 333 -26.36 -0.90 10.80
CA ASN A 333 -27.66 -0.90 11.47
C ASN A 333 -27.83 0.27 12.46
N ALA A 334 -26.87 1.20 12.52
CA ALA A 334 -26.98 2.35 13.40
C ALA A 334 -28.21 3.21 13.02
N PRO A 335 -28.95 3.74 14.02
CA PRO A 335 -30.12 4.60 13.79
C PRO A 335 -29.82 5.83 12.94
N ASN A 336 -28.67 6.48 13.15
CA ASN A 336 -28.29 7.66 12.40
C ASN A 336 -27.77 7.29 10.99
N ARG A 337 -28.62 7.49 9.98
CA ARG A 337 -28.29 7.11 8.60
C ARG A 337 -27.40 8.14 7.92
N SER A 338 -27.48 9.41 8.32
CA SER A 338 -26.64 10.48 7.79
C SER A 338 -25.15 10.23 8.07
N ILE A 339 -24.81 9.84 9.31
CA ILE A 339 -23.42 9.45 9.65
C ILE A 339 -22.99 8.21 8.85
N LEU A 340 -23.87 7.21 8.74
CA LEU A 340 -23.57 5.98 8.01
C LEU A 340 -23.26 6.24 6.54
N TYR A 341 -24.03 7.08 5.85
CA TYR A 341 -23.86 7.32 4.42
C TYR A 341 -22.53 8.01 4.09
N ASP A 342 -22.08 8.94 4.94
CA ASP A 342 -20.75 9.54 4.81
C ASP A 342 -19.61 8.50 5.01
N LEU A 343 -19.83 7.49 5.86
CA LEU A 343 -18.83 6.45 6.14
C LEU A 343 -18.88 5.25 5.19
N TYR A 344 -20.00 5.05 4.48
CA TYR A 344 -20.37 3.76 3.90
C TYR A 344 -19.32 3.19 2.93
N ASN A 345 -18.80 4.03 2.03
CA ASN A 345 -17.80 3.62 1.04
C ASN A 345 -16.52 3.10 1.70
N TYR A 346 -16.04 3.80 2.72
CA TYR A 346 -14.82 3.44 3.47
C TYR A 346 -15.00 2.14 4.26
N ILE A 347 -16.09 2.01 5.02
CA ILE A 347 -16.33 0.82 5.85
C ILE A 347 -16.60 -0.43 5.00
N CYS A 348 -17.25 -0.27 3.84
CA CYS A 348 -17.48 -1.37 2.90
C CYS A 348 -16.16 -1.83 2.26
N ASP A 349 -15.29 -0.89 1.89
CA ASP A 349 -14.00 -1.20 1.31
C ASP A 349 -13.10 -1.95 2.30
N ILE A 350 -12.92 -1.45 3.53
CA ILE A 350 -12.07 -2.10 4.52
C ILE A 350 -12.59 -3.48 4.91
N LYS A 351 -13.91 -3.64 5.11
CA LYS A 351 -14.54 -4.94 5.38
C LYS A 351 -14.20 -5.95 4.27
N SER A 352 -14.33 -5.53 3.02
CA SER A 352 -14.05 -6.38 1.87
C SER A 352 -12.55 -6.72 1.75
N GLY A 353 -11.65 -5.78 2.06
CA GLY A 353 -10.21 -5.99 2.04
C GLY A 353 -9.75 -6.97 3.13
N VAL A 354 -10.26 -6.80 4.36
CA VAL A 354 -10.04 -7.71 5.48
C VAL A 354 -10.63 -9.10 5.19
N GLY A 355 -11.80 -9.17 4.56
CA GLY A 355 -12.41 -10.44 4.12
C GLY A 355 -11.51 -11.21 3.14
N LEU A 356 -10.89 -10.52 2.18
CA LEU A 356 -9.95 -11.13 1.25
C LEU A 356 -8.67 -11.63 1.95
N ALA A 357 -8.11 -10.82 2.84
CA ALA A 357 -6.93 -11.21 3.63
C ALA A 357 -7.21 -12.45 4.51
N ARG A 358 -8.38 -12.48 5.15
CA ARG A 358 -8.87 -13.62 5.94
C ARG A 358 -8.96 -14.90 5.10
N ALA A 359 -9.57 -14.82 3.91
CA ALA A 359 -9.69 -15.95 3.00
C ALA A 359 -8.33 -16.46 2.51
N TYR A 360 -7.40 -15.54 2.23
CA TYR A 360 -6.04 -15.87 1.83
C TYR A 360 -5.30 -16.66 2.92
N VAL A 361 -5.32 -16.19 4.18
CA VAL A 361 -4.70 -16.90 5.32
C VAL A 361 -5.32 -18.28 5.52
N LYS A 362 -6.65 -18.43 5.44
CA LYS A 362 -7.31 -19.75 5.53
C LYS A 362 -6.86 -20.72 4.45
N THR A 363 -6.56 -20.21 3.25
CA THR A 363 -6.03 -21.01 2.14
C THR A 363 -4.60 -21.46 2.43
N LEU A 364 -3.75 -20.58 2.96
CA LEU A 364 -2.38 -20.93 3.38
C LEU A 364 -2.38 -22.03 4.46
N GLY A 365 -3.34 -21.99 5.38
CA GLY A 365 -3.48 -22.96 6.47
C GLY A 365 -4.06 -24.32 6.07
N GLY A 366 -4.40 -24.53 4.78
CA GLY A 366 -5.02 -25.77 4.29
C GLY A 366 -6.47 -26.01 4.78
N GLN A 367 -7.08 -25.04 5.45
CA GLN A 367 -8.46 -25.12 5.96
C GLN A 367 -9.51 -24.85 4.86
N ALA A 368 -9.11 -24.18 3.79
CA ALA A 368 -9.86 -24.08 2.55
C ALA A 368 -9.09 -24.84 1.46
N ARG A 369 -9.78 -25.67 0.65
CA ARG A 369 -9.23 -26.04 -0.68
C ARG A 369 -8.85 -24.73 -1.37
N PRO A 370 -7.72 -24.60 -2.08
CA PRO A 370 -7.46 -23.41 -2.89
C PRO A 370 -8.69 -23.28 -3.76
N ALA A 371 -9.53 -22.28 -3.48
CA ALA A 371 -10.72 -22.10 -4.26
C ALA A 371 -10.21 -21.96 -5.69
N ALA A 372 -10.82 -22.68 -6.63
CA ALA A 372 -10.59 -22.44 -8.04
C ALA A 372 -10.76 -20.93 -8.41
N GLN A 373 -11.27 -20.10 -7.49
CA GLN A 373 -11.29 -18.64 -7.52
C GLN A 373 -9.94 -17.92 -7.41
N LEU A 374 -8.88 -18.47 -6.78
CA LEU A 374 -7.58 -17.77 -6.72
C LEU A 374 -6.84 -17.78 -8.07
N LEU A 375 -7.25 -18.68 -8.97
CA LEU A 375 -6.76 -18.86 -10.34
C LEU A 375 -7.93 -19.07 -11.31
N ASN A 376 -9.03 -18.35 -11.12
CA ASN A 376 -10.09 -18.36 -12.12
C ASN A 376 -9.59 -17.53 -13.31
N THR A 377 -9.72 -18.09 -14.52
CA THR A 377 -9.44 -17.35 -15.76
C THR A 377 -10.49 -16.26 -16.05
N ASP A 378 -11.58 -16.25 -15.26
CA ASP A 378 -12.63 -15.23 -15.25
C ASP A 378 -12.92 -14.78 -13.79
N PRO A 379 -12.09 -13.89 -13.24
CA PRO A 379 -12.26 -13.36 -11.88
C PRO A 379 -13.31 -12.25 -11.81
N GLU A 380 -14.06 -12.22 -10.70
CA GLU A 380 -15.09 -11.21 -10.46
C GLU A 380 -14.47 -9.79 -10.34
N PRO A 381 -15.13 -8.73 -10.84
CA PRO A 381 -14.55 -7.39 -10.93
C PRO A 381 -14.07 -6.80 -9.59
N TRP A 382 -14.72 -7.15 -8.47
CA TRP A 382 -14.30 -6.68 -7.14
C TRP A 382 -12.98 -7.28 -6.64
N GLY A 383 -12.44 -8.30 -7.33
CA GLY A 383 -11.08 -8.82 -7.11
C GLY A 383 -9.99 -7.87 -7.58
N PHE A 384 -10.31 -6.90 -8.46
CA PHE A 384 -9.37 -5.91 -9.00
C PHE A 384 -9.58 -4.54 -8.36
N ARG A 385 -8.89 -4.27 -7.26
CA ARG A 385 -9.01 -2.99 -6.55
C ARG A 385 -8.25 -1.85 -7.23
N GLY A 386 -8.84 -0.66 -7.12
CA GLY A 386 -8.25 0.63 -7.54
C GLY A 386 -8.50 1.03 -9.00
N GLY A 387 -9.13 0.17 -9.81
CA GLY A 387 -9.37 0.43 -11.23
C GLY A 387 -8.08 0.79 -11.99
N LEU A 388 -8.21 1.60 -13.04
CA LEU A 388 -7.07 2.05 -13.86
C LEU A 388 -6.02 2.82 -13.05
N SER A 389 -6.45 3.64 -12.09
CA SER A 389 -5.53 4.37 -11.20
C SER A 389 -4.68 3.41 -10.37
N GLY A 390 -5.31 2.39 -9.78
CA GLY A 390 -4.62 1.35 -9.02
C GLY A 390 -3.63 0.54 -9.87
N GLU A 391 -3.95 0.30 -11.15
CA GLU A 391 -3.00 -0.33 -12.08
C GLU A 391 -1.76 0.53 -12.33
N PHE A 392 -1.95 1.81 -12.67
CA PHE A 392 -0.82 2.74 -12.83
C PHE A 392 0.00 2.87 -11.54
N GLN A 393 -0.65 2.99 -10.39
CA GLN A 393 0.01 3.06 -9.09
C GLN A 393 0.89 1.84 -8.84
N ARG A 394 0.39 0.62 -9.08
CA ARG A 394 1.18 -0.61 -8.98
C ARG A 394 2.37 -0.65 -9.95
N MET A 395 2.40 0.14 -11.02
CA MET A 395 3.55 0.21 -11.93
C MET A 395 4.61 1.25 -11.52
N LEU A 396 4.29 2.15 -10.59
CA LEU A 396 5.20 3.22 -10.18
C LEU A 396 6.21 2.72 -9.14
N PRO A 397 7.51 3.06 -9.28
CA PRO A 397 8.57 2.62 -8.35
C PRO A 397 8.43 3.17 -6.92
N CYS A 398 7.58 4.18 -6.74
CA CYS A 398 7.36 4.86 -5.47
C CYS A 398 6.12 4.34 -4.72
N HIS A 399 5.30 3.48 -5.34
CA HIS A 399 4.11 2.95 -4.69
C HIS A 399 4.51 2.05 -3.52
N GLY A 400 3.85 2.24 -2.38
CA GLY A 400 4.18 1.56 -1.13
C GLY A 400 5.47 2.01 -0.44
N ASN A 401 6.07 3.15 -0.84
CA ASN A 401 7.30 3.67 -0.20
C ASN A 401 7.18 3.90 1.31
N ARG A 402 5.94 4.07 1.83
CA ARG A 402 5.59 4.28 3.24
C ARG A 402 4.76 3.14 3.82
N ASP A 403 4.55 2.06 3.07
CA ASP A 403 3.86 0.89 3.60
C ASP A 403 4.74 0.26 4.67
N LEU A 404 4.10 -0.29 5.71
CA LEU A 404 4.80 -1.01 6.78
C LEU A 404 5.65 -2.17 6.24
N PHE A 405 5.23 -2.77 5.12
CA PHE A 405 5.89 -3.88 4.46
C PHE A 405 6.14 -3.54 3.00
N ARG A 406 7.41 -3.51 2.59
CA ARG A 406 7.78 -3.45 1.18
C ARG A 406 7.86 -4.86 0.63
N HIS A 407 6.98 -5.18 -0.30
CA HIS A 407 7.16 -6.32 -1.19
C HIS A 407 7.46 -5.77 -2.57
N PRO A 408 8.57 -6.18 -3.22
CA PRO A 408 8.77 -5.83 -4.61
C PRO A 408 7.57 -6.34 -5.41
N LEU A 409 7.16 -5.57 -6.43
CA LEU A 409 6.17 -6.02 -7.39
C LEU A 409 6.60 -7.40 -7.90
N MET A 410 5.67 -8.35 -7.93
CA MET A 410 5.84 -9.73 -8.42
C MET A 410 6.15 -9.81 -9.93
N THR A 411 6.82 -8.81 -10.49
CA THR A 411 7.50 -8.86 -11.78
C THR A 411 8.98 -8.70 -11.51
N SER A 412 9.63 -9.78 -11.10
CA SER A 412 11.09 -9.84 -11.07
C SER A 412 11.60 -9.46 -12.46
N VAL A 413 12.41 -8.40 -12.54
CA VAL A 413 13.03 -8.00 -13.80
C VAL A 413 14.17 -8.97 -14.07
N TYR A 414 14.00 -9.82 -15.08
CA TYR A 414 15.03 -10.76 -15.49
C TYR A 414 15.88 -10.20 -16.62
N SER A 415 17.20 -10.23 -16.47
CA SER A 415 18.16 -9.90 -17.52
C SER A 415 18.75 -11.17 -18.13
N ILE A 416 18.85 -11.23 -19.47
CA ILE A 416 19.52 -12.32 -20.19
C ILE A 416 20.73 -11.72 -20.88
N ARG A 417 21.93 -12.18 -20.49
CA ARG A 417 23.20 -11.73 -21.06
C ARG A 417 24.10 -12.89 -21.46
N MET A 418 25.15 -12.57 -22.22
CA MET A 418 26.20 -13.53 -22.57
C MET A 418 26.93 -14.00 -21.30
N PHE A 419 27.28 -15.28 -21.28
CA PHE A 419 28.14 -15.88 -20.27
C PHE A 419 29.56 -15.28 -20.35
N CYS A 420 30.12 -14.90 -19.21
CA CYS A 420 31.51 -14.49 -19.06
C CYS A 420 32.28 -15.48 -18.15
N PRO A 421 33.63 -15.52 -18.21
CA PRO A 421 34.43 -16.48 -17.42
C PRO A 421 34.17 -16.41 -15.91
N GLU A 422 33.80 -15.25 -15.39
CA GLU A 422 33.47 -14.99 -13.98
C GLU A 422 32.20 -15.75 -13.54
N ASP A 423 31.27 -16.04 -14.47
CA ASP A 423 30.02 -16.77 -14.20
C ASP A 423 30.23 -18.26 -13.94
N LYS A 424 31.43 -18.79 -14.21
CA LYS A 424 31.74 -20.22 -14.07
C LYS A 424 31.38 -20.74 -12.68
N MET A 425 31.68 -19.96 -11.64
CA MET A 425 31.40 -20.34 -10.25
C MET A 425 29.90 -20.38 -9.95
N GLU A 426 29.13 -19.45 -10.51
CA GLU A 426 27.68 -19.36 -10.33
C GLU A 426 26.95 -20.46 -11.09
N VAL A 427 27.35 -20.76 -12.33
CA VAL A 427 26.83 -21.89 -13.10
C VAL A 427 27.07 -23.21 -12.36
N GLN A 428 28.27 -23.41 -11.82
CA GLN A 428 28.60 -24.59 -11.02
C GLN A 428 27.80 -24.65 -9.70
N ARG A 429 27.53 -23.50 -9.07
CA ARG A 429 26.68 -23.41 -7.88
C ARG A 429 25.27 -23.87 -8.20
N ILE A 430 24.65 -23.31 -9.25
CA ILE A 430 23.31 -23.69 -9.70
C ILE A 430 23.29 -25.18 -10.08
N PHE A 431 24.28 -25.66 -10.82
CA PHE A 431 24.38 -27.08 -11.19
C PHE A 431 24.39 -28.01 -9.97
N ARG A 432 25.13 -27.68 -8.89
CA ARG A 432 25.16 -28.45 -7.64
C ARG A 432 23.85 -28.36 -6.86
N GLU A 433 23.27 -27.17 -6.76
CA GLU A 433 22.01 -26.92 -6.06
C GLU A 433 20.83 -27.64 -6.74
N MET A 434 20.79 -27.61 -8.07
CA MET A 434 19.84 -28.34 -8.87
C MET A 434 20.04 -29.85 -8.76
N GLN A 435 21.19 -30.34 -8.32
CA GLN A 435 21.37 -31.77 -8.05
C GLN A 435 20.87 -32.18 -6.66
N SER A 436 21.09 -31.36 -5.63
CA SER A 436 20.78 -31.67 -4.22
C SER A 436 19.29 -31.56 -3.85
N ALA A 437 18.50 -30.78 -4.58
CA ALA A 437 17.09 -30.50 -4.26
C ALA A 437 16.09 -31.61 -4.67
N GLY A 438 16.46 -32.89 -4.56
CA GLY A 438 15.55 -34.03 -4.80
C GLY A 438 15.63 -35.08 -3.71
N GLU A 439 14.50 -35.38 -3.06
CA GLU A 439 14.39 -36.42 -2.04
C GLU A 439 14.76 -37.81 -2.60
N GLY A 440 15.67 -38.52 -1.91
CA GLY A 440 15.96 -39.94 -2.19
C GLY A 440 16.94 -40.26 -3.33
N LYS A 441 17.87 -39.37 -3.71
CA LYS A 441 18.79 -39.63 -4.84
C LYS A 441 19.99 -40.54 -4.50
N VAL A 442 20.29 -41.45 -5.42
CA VAL A 442 21.53 -42.26 -5.49
C VAL A 442 22.72 -41.33 -5.82
N PRO A 443 23.91 -41.48 -5.18
CA PRO A 443 25.08 -40.65 -5.46
C PRO A 443 25.47 -40.59 -6.94
N LEU A 444 26.00 -39.45 -7.41
CA LEU A 444 26.36 -39.19 -8.82
C LEU A 444 27.26 -40.28 -9.44
N MET A 445 28.11 -40.91 -8.61
CA MET A 445 29.01 -42.00 -9.02
C MET A 445 28.27 -43.28 -9.47
N MET A 446 26.98 -43.39 -9.20
CA MET A 446 26.14 -44.54 -9.57
C MET A 446 25.13 -44.22 -10.67
N GLN A 447 25.08 -42.98 -11.17
CA GLN A 447 24.17 -42.57 -12.26
C GLN A 447 24.91 -42.54 -13.60
N PRO A 448 24.23 -42.84 -14.72
CA PRO A 448 24.85 -42.72 -16.03
C PRO A 448 25.22 -41.23 -16.31
N PRO A 449 26.45 -40.95 -16.79
CA PRO A 449 26.92 -39.59 -17.03
C PRO A 449 26.22 -39.00 -18.25
N LEU A 450 25.69 -37.77 -18.14
CA LEU A 450 25.14 -37.04 -19.29
C LEU A 450 26.23 -36.25 -20.01
N ILE A 451 26.09 -36.06 -21.33
CA ILE A 451 27.06 -35.23 -22.07
C ILE A 451 27.02 -33.77 -21.56
N CYS A 452 25.85 -33.29 -21.15
CA CYS A 452 25.66 -31.94 -20.62
C CYS A 452 26.23 -31.73 -19.20
N ASP A 453 26.55 -32.79 -18.47
CA ASP A 453 27.15 -32.67 -17.13
C ASP A 453 28.53 -32.00 -17.23
N GLY A 454 29.33 -32.36 -18.25
CA GLY A 454 30.64 -31.75 -18.48
C GLY A 454 30.58 -30.26 -18.84
N LEU A 455 29.51 -29.81 -19.50
CA LEU A 455 29.27 -28.38 -19.77
C LEU A 455 28.93 -27.62 -18.48
N SER A 456 28.05 -28.20 -17.67
CA SER A 456 27.52 -27.56 -16.45
C SER A 456 28.55 -27.60 -15.30
N ALA A 457 29.40 -28.62 -15.26
CA ALA A 457 30.55 -28.73 -14.36
C ALA A 457 31.73 -27.85 -14.79
N GLY A 458 31.77 -27.40 -16.05
CA GLY A 458 32.85 -26.58 -16.61
C GLY A 458 34.10 -27.37 -17.01
N ASP A 459 33.96 -28.68 -17.26
CA ASP A 459 34.98 -29.59 -17.81
C ASP A 459 35.10 -29.49 -19.34
N ILE A 460 34.03 -28.99 -19.97
CA ILE A 460 33.93 -28.73 -21.41
C ILE A 460 33.48 -27.27 -21.57
N PRO A 461 34.24 -26.42 -22.28
CA PRO A 461 33.79 -25.06 -22.56
C PRO A 461 32.62 -25.08 -23.56
N PRO A 462 31.63 -24.18 -23.42
CA PRO A 462 30.58 -24.03 -24.42
C PRO A 462 31.16 -23.52 -25.75
N SER A 463 30.46 -23.77 -26.85
CA SER A 463 30.83 -23.20 -28.16
C SER A 463 30.76 -21.67 -28.14
N PRO A 464 31.53 -20.97 -29.00
CA PRO A 464 31.47 -19.51 -29.11
C PRO A 464 30.03 -19.03 -29.31
N GLU A 465 29.65 -17.98 -28.60
CA GLU A 465 28.32 -17.36 -28.62
C GLU A 465 27.15 -18.27 -28.16
N CYS A 466 27.44 -19.50 -27.75
CA CYS A 466 26.45 -20.51 -27.35
C CYS A 466 26.35 -20.65 -25.82
N ALA A 467 26.45 -19.54 -25.09
CA ALA A 467 26.40 -19.52 -23.63
C ALA A 467 25.71 -18.25 -23.10
N LEU A 468 24.63 -18.43 -22.36
CA LEU A 468 23.80 -17.37 -21.78
C LEU A 468 23.58 -17.61 -20.29
N VAL A 469 23.47 -16.51 -19.54
CA VAL A 469 23.05 -16.51 -18.14
C VAL A 469 21.80 -15.66 -17.95
N LEU A 470 20.99 -16.06 -16.97
CA LEU A 470 19.78 -15.38 -16.53
C LEU A 470 20.04 -14.80 -15.14
N GLU A 471 19.78 -13.51 -14.99
CA GLU A 471 20.00 -12.77 -13.73
C GLU A 471 18.69 -12.17 -13.23
N ASP A 472 18.52 -12.22 -11.91
CA ASP A 472 17.53 -11.45 -11.15
C ASP A 472 18.25 -10.49 -10.19
N GLU A 473 17.50 -9.77 -9.35
CA GLU A 473 18.05 -8.83 -8.36
C GLU A 473 18.99 -9.48 -7.33
N MET A 474 18.93 -10.80 -7.18
CA MET A 474 19.81 -11.59 -6.31
C MET A 474 20.97 -12.26 -7.07
N GLY A 475 21.22 -11.87 -8.32
CA GLY A 475 22.31 -12.38 -9.16
C GLY A 475 21.89 -13.50 -10.11
N VAL A 476 22.86 -14.29 -10.57
CA VAL A 476 22.63 -15.37 -11.55
C VAL A 476 21.69 -16.43 -10.97
N CYS A 477 20.55 -16.62 -11.64
CA CYS A 477 19.48 -17.52 -11.24
C CYS A 477 19.17 -18.61 -12.28
N GLY A 478 19.82 -18.57 -13.43
CA GLY A 478 19.74 -19.63 -14.43
C GLY A 478 20.84 -19.51 -15.50
N TYR A 479 21.00 -20.56 -16.29
CA TYR A 479 21.95 -20.59 -17.40
C TYR A 479 21.45 -21.46 -18.55
N ALA A 480 21.94 -21.19 -19.75
CA ALA A 480 21.80 -22.06 -20.90
C ALA A 480 23.13 -22.15 -21.67
N LEU A 481 23.64 -23.36 -21.87
CA LEU A 481 24.92 -23.64 -22.51
C LEU A 481 24.73 -24.62 -23.66
N ALA A 482 25.51 -24.48 -24.73
CA ALA A 482 25.46 -25.41 -25.85
C ALA A 482 26.82 -25.69 -26.50
N LEU A 483 26.87 -26.85 -27.16
CA LEU A 483 27.93 -27.28 -28.07
C LEU A 483 27.36 -27.34 -29.48
N THR A 484 28.06 -26.73 -30.42
CA THR A 484 27.72 -26.79 -31.84
C THR A 484 28.06 -28.15 -32.46
N ASP A 485 29.09 -28.83 -31.93
CA ASP A 485 29.45 -30.22 -32.24
C ASP A 485 29.53 -31.06 -30.95
N ALA A 486 28.56 -31.95 -30.78
CA ALA A 486 28.44 -32.83 -29.63
C ALA A 486 29.29 -34.11 -29.73
N LYS A 487 29.83 -34.46 -30.91
CA LYS A 487 30.56 -35.72 -31.12
C LYS A 487 31.82 -35.86 -30.23
N PRO A 488 32.68 -34.84 -30.08
CA PRO A 488 33.86 -34.93 -29.23
C PRO A 488 33.50 -35.11 -27.74
N ALA A 489 32.42 -34.46 -27.31
CA ALA A 489 31.94 -34.56 -25.93
C ALA A 489 31.34 -35.95 -25.63
N ALA A 490 30.60 -36.53 -26.59
CA ALA A 490 30.07 -37.89 -26.48
C ALA A 490 31.18 -38.95 -26.42
N ALA A 491 32.25 -38.79 -27.21
CA ALA A 491 33.39 -39.69 -27.20
C ALA A 491 34.15 -39.67 -25.86
N ARG A 492 34.26 -38.51 -25.20
CA ARG A 492 34.92 -38.36 -23.88
C ARG A 492 34.25 -39.18 -22.78
N ILE A 493 32.94 -39.37 -22.85
CA ILE A 493 32.18 -40.19 -21.88
C ILE A 493 31.89 -41.61 -22.39
N GLN A 494 32.56 -42.03 -23.48
CA GLN A 494 32.38 -43.34 -24.13
C GLN A 494 30.92 -43.66 -24.50
N ARG A 495 30.13 -42.65 -24.90
CA ARG A 495 28.72 -42.86 -25.25
C ARG A 495 28.61 -43.43 -26.67
N ALA A 496 28.04 -44.63 -26.79
CA ALA A 496 27.76 -45.27 -28.07
C ALA A 496 26.50 -44.67 -28.72
N VAL A 497 26.61 -43.45 -29.25
CA VAL A 497 25.53 -42.83 -30.05
C VAL A 497 25.80 -43.10 -31.53
N SER A 498 24.79 -43.58 -32.27
CA SER A 498 24.89 -43.78 -33.72
C SER A 498 25.27 -42.49 -34.45
N ASP A 499 26.19 -42.58 -35.41
CA ASP A 499 26.58 -41.45 -36.27
C ASP A 499 25.40 -40.81 -37.00
N SER A 500 24.33 -41.57 -37.25
CA SER A 500 23.08 -41.07 -37.84
C SER A 500 22.41 -39.99 -36.98
N VAL A 501 22.48 -40.08 -35.65
CA VAL A 501 21.83 -39.09 -34.76
C VAL A 501 22.55 -37.75 -34.82
N PHE A 502 23.89 -37.76 -34.89
CA PHE A 502 24.66 -36.52 -35.03
C PHE A 502 24.58 -35.91 -36.43
N GLN A 503 24.07 -36.63 -37.44
CA GLN A 503 23.77 -36.04 -38.74
C GLN A 503 22.52 -35.14 -38.66
N ASP A 504 21.52 -35.57 -37.88
CA ASP A 504 20.25 -34.85 -37.70
C ASP A 504 20.33 -33.81 -36.57
N PHE A 505 21.02 -34.14 -35.47
CA PHE A 505 21.19 -33.31 -34.27
C PHE A 505 22.67 -33.19 -33.89
N PRO A 506 23.48 -32.42 -34.64
CA PRO A 506 24.91 -32.26 -34.35
C PRO A 506 25.20 -31.49 -33.05
N SER A 507 24.25 -30.69 -32.56
CA SER A 507 24.45 -29.81 -31.40
C SER A 507 23.79 -30.35 -30.13
N LEU A 508 24.37 -30.00 -28.97
CA LEU A 508 23.84 -30.33 -27.64
C LEU A 508 23.51 -29.05 -26.87
N VAL A 509 22.41 -29.03 -26.12
CA VAL A 509 22.05 -27.91 -25.24
C VAL A 509 21.68 -28.38 -23.83
N THR A 510 21.96 -27.52 -22.84
CA THR A 510 21.48 -27.65 -21.46
C THR A 510 20.95 -26.31 -20.97
N ILE A 511 19.87 -26.35 -20.20
CA ILE A 511 19.28 -25.19 -19.53
C ILE A 511 18.92 -25.58 -18.10
N GLN A 512 19.29 -24.75 -17.12
CA GLN A 512 18.82 -24.88 -15.75
C GLN A 512 18.45 -23.52 -15.19
N VAL A 513 17.37 -23.48 -14.42
CA VAL A 513 16.88 -22.29 -13.75
C VAL A 513 16.48 -22.67 -12.33
N LEU A 514 16.85 -21.84 -11.35
CA LEU A 514 16.53 -22.06 -9.95
C LEU A 514 15.01 -22.05 -9.69
N PRO A 515 14.50 -22.84 -8.73
CA PRO A 515 13.06 -22.92 -8.42
C PRO A 515 12.43 -21.58 -8.02
N ARG A 516 13.23 -20.59 -7.60
CA ARG A 516 12.76 -19.24 -7.29
C ARG A 516 12.25 -18.47 -8.52
N VAL A 517 12.58 -18.91 -9.74
CA VAL A 517 12.06 -18.34 -10.98
C VAL A 517 10.76 -19.08 -11.34
N ALA A 518 9.63 -18.51 -10.93
CA ALA A 518 8.31 -19.12 -11.13
C ALA A 518 7.78 -18.96 -12.57
N ASP A 519 8.14 -17.86 -13.26
CA ASP A 519 7.72 -17.60 -14.64
C ASP A 519 8.63 -18.37 -15.63
N PRO A 520 8.08 -19.22 -16.51
CA PRO A 520 8.86 -19.92 -17.54
C PRO A 520 9.28 -19.01 -18.71
N SER A 521 8.72 -17.81 -18.85
CA SER A 521 8.95 -16.90 -19.98
C SER A 521 10.42 -16.44 -20.14
N PRO A 522 11.19 -16.11 -19.08
CA PRO A 522 12.61 -15.81 -19.19
C PRO A 522 13.43 -17.01 -19.66
N ALA A 523 13.14 -18.22 -19.15
CA ALA A 523 13.78 -19.46 -19.60
C ALA A 523 13.49 -19.73 -21.09
N LYS A 524 12.24 -19.52 -21.52
CA LYS A 524 11.81 -19.65 -22.93
C LYS A 524 12.51 -18.64 -23.84
N ARG A 525 12.67 -17.40 -23.41
CA ARG A 525 13.42 -16.36 -24.15
C ARG A 525 14.92 -16.70 -24.24
N MET A 526 15.50 -17.15 -23.14
CA MET A 526 16.92 -17.52 -23.07
C MET A 526 17.23 -18.69 -24.01
N ILE A 527 16.46 -19.77 -23.95
CA ILE A 527 16.65 -20.91 -24.84
C ILE A 527 16.39 -20.52 -26.31
N GLY A 528 15.38 -19.70 -26.60
CA GLY A 528 15.10 -19.23 -27.97
C GLY A 528 16.24 -18.40 -28.58
N ARG A 529 16.92 -17.56 -27.77
CA ARG A 529 18.13 -16.84 -28.18
C ARG A 529 19.29 -17.82 -28.44
N LEU A 530 19.47 -18.80 -27.57
CA LEU A 530 20.51 -19.81 -27.72
C LEU A 530 20.32 -20.65 -28.99
N LEU A 531 19.09 -21.10 -29.26
CA LEU A 531 18.76 -21.84 -30.48
C LEU A 531 19.02 -21.03 -31.75
N SER A 532 18.73 -19.72 -31.72
CA SER A 532 19.06 -18.82 -32.83
C SER A 532 20.57 -18.72 -33.08
N SER A 533 21.38 -18.65 -32.01
CA SER A 533 22.85 -18.65 -32.12
C SER A 533 23.39 -19.97 -32.69
N ILE A 534 22.88 -21.10 -32.21
CA ILE A 534 23.24 -22.43 -32.73
C ILE A 534 22.86 -22.55 -34.22
N ARG A 535 21.69 -22.05 -34.63
CA ARG A 535 21.28 -22.02 -36.04
C ARG A 535 22.25 -21.18 -36.89
N SER A 536 22.66 -20.00 -36.42
CA SER A 536 23.63 -19.17 -37.16
C SER A 536 25.01 -19.81 -37.31
N SER A 537 25.37 -20.76 -36.45
CA SER A 537 26.60 -21.55 -36.59
C SER A 537 26.53 -22.63 -37.68
N GLY A 538 25.38 -22.80 -38.35
CA GLY A 538 25.17 -23.78 -39.41
C GLY A 538 24.68 -25.15 -38.94
N SER A 539 24.30 -25.29 -37.67
CA SER A 539 23.73 -26.52 -37.13
C SER A 539 22.30 -26.77 -37.62
N ARG A 540 22.01 -28.02 -38.00
CA ARG A 540 20.70 -28.46 -38.52
C ARG A 540 19.72 -28.93 -37.43
N GLY A 541 20.22 -29.16 -36.23
CA GLY A 541 19.42 -29.70 -35.15
C GLY A 541 20.19 -29.75 -33.84
N VAL A 542 19.44 -29.72 -32.74
CA VAL A 542 19.97 -29.77 -31.39
C VAL A 542 19.22 -30.80 -30.55
N PHE A 543 19.92 -31.47 -29.65
CA PHE A 543 19.32 -32.36 -28.66
C PHE A 543 19.74 -32.00 -27.24
N CYS A 544 19.01 -32.52 -26.26
CA CYS A 544 19.34 -32.50 -24.84
C CYS A 544 19.04 -33.88 -24.23
N GLU A 545 19.75 -34.20 -23.15
CA GLU A 545 19.58 -35.46 -22.41
C GLU A 545 18.99 -35.15 -21.03
N VAL A 546 17.99 -35.93 -20.62
CA VAL A 546 17.34 -35.80 -19.32
C VAL A 546 17.23 -37.17 -18.67
N ARG A 547 17.53 -37.26 -17.37
CA ARG A 547 17.36 -38.51 -16.60
C ARG A 547 15.87 -38.74 -16.31
N HIS A 548 15.41 -39.98 -16.36
CA HIS A 548 14.02 -40.32 -16.02
C HIS A 548 13.69 -39.98 -14.54
N SER A 549 14.71 -39.96 -13.67
CA SER A 549 14.59 -39.55 -12.27
C SER A 549 14.46 -38.03 -12.07
N ASP A 550 14.79 -37.20 -13.07
CA ASP A 550 14.73 -35.74 -12.94
C ASP A 550 13.38 -35.18 -13.43
N ARG A 551 12.35 -35.35 -12.60
CA ARG A 551 10.99 -34.88 -12.87
C ARG A 551 10.93 -33.38 -13.20
N ARG A 552 11.78 -32.56 -12.59
CA ARG A 552 11.78 -31.10 -12.83
C ARG A 552 12.21 -30.76 -14.25
N MET A 553 13.25 -31.43 -14.75
CA MET A 553 13.71 -31.22 -16.12
C MET A 553 12.71 -31.79 -17.13
N LEU A 554 12.07 -32.92 -16.81
CA LEU A 554 10.99 -33.50 -17.62
C LEU A 554 9.76 -32.58 -17.69
N ASP A 555 9.46 -31.81 -16.65
CA ASP A 555 8.39 -30.80 -16.67
C ASP A 555 8.82 -29.50 -17.37
N LEU A 556 10.11 -29.13 -17.30
CA LEU A 556 10.63 -27.88 -17.85
C LEU A 556 10.69 -27.88 -19.39
N TYR A 557 11.33 -28.88 -20.00
CA TYR A 557 11.57 -28.89 -21.46
C TYR A 557 10.28 -28.85 -22.31
N PRO A 558 9.20 -29.57 -21.97
CA PRO A 558 7.92 -29.44 -22.68
C PRO A 558 7.33 -28.02 -22.56
N LYS A 559 7.45 -27.36 -21.41
CA LYS A 559 6.95 -25.99 -21.19
C LYS A 559 7.72 -24.94 -22.01
N LEU A 560 8.99 -25.20 -22.35
CA LEU A 560 9.75 -24.34 -23.27
C LEU A 560 9.15 -24.35 -24.68
N GLY A 561 8.50 -25.44 -25.09
CA GLY A 561 7.77 -25.56 -26.35
C GLY A 561 8.64 -25.76 -27.60
N PHE A 562 9.95 -25.97 -27.43
CA PHE A 562 10.88 -26.15 -28.54
C PHE A 562 11.28 -27.60 -28.80
N PHE A 563 11.27 -28.48 -27.79
CA PHE A 563 11.85 -29.83 -27.89
C PHE A 563 10.77 -30.91 -27.91
N LYS A 564 11.03 -31.99 -28.66
CA LYS A 564 10.20 -33.20 -28.70
C LYS A 564 11.03 -34.44 -28.36
N PRO A 565 10.46 -35.49 -27.77
CA PRO A 565 11.18 -36.75 -27.55
C PRO A 565 11.71 -37.32 -28.88
N ILE A 566 12.97 -37.74 -28.90
CA ILE A 566 13.62 -38.37 -30.05
C ILE A 566 14.16 -39.75 -29.68
N THR A 567 14.13 -40.70 -30.61
CA THR A 567 14.70 -42.04 -30.42
C THR A 567 16.17 -42.03 -30.82
N MET A 568 17.08 -42.24 -29.87
CA MET A 568 18.51 -42.41 -30.16
C MET A 568 18.95 -43.82 -29.79
N ALA A 569 19.51 -44.54 -30.76
CA ALA A 569 20.06 -45.87 -30.54
C ALA A 569 21.31 -45.78 -29.65
N GLY A 570 21.37 -46.62 -28.60
CA GLY A 570 22.50 -46.70 -27.67
C GLY A 570 22.39 -45.82 -26.41
N LEU A 571 21.24 -45.18 -26.16
CA LEU A 571 20.95 -44.52 -24.88
C LEU A 571 20.68 -45.54 -23.76
N PRO A 572 21.23 -45.34 -22.55
CA PRO A 572 20.81 -46.07 -21.35
C PRO A 572 19.30 -45.93 -21.10
N GLN A 573 18.66 -46.97 -20.56
CA GLN A 573 17.20 -47.00 -20.31
C GLN A 573 16.71 -45.87 -19.37
N ASP A 574 17.59 -45.30 -18.55
CA ASP A 574 17.28 -44.23 -17.59
C ASP A 574 17.48 -42.81 -18.16
N ILE A 575 17.78 -42.68 -19.45
CA ILE A 575 17.99 -41.39 -20.13
C ILE A 575 16.99 -41.23 -21.28
N ILE A 576 16.34 -40.07 -21.30
CA ILE A 576 15.45 -39.62 -22.38
C ILE A 576 16.19 -38.53 -23.15
N ALA A 577 16.19 -38.64 -24.48
CA ALA A 577 16.65 -37.57 -25.35
C ALA A 577 15.46 -36.80 -25.93
N MET A 578 15.61 -35.47 -25.95
CA MET A 578 14.67 -34.58 -26.63
C MET A 578 15.44 -33.74 -27.64
N GLY A 579 14.85 -33.47 -28.79
CA GLY A 579 15.50 -32.73 -29.86
C GLY A 579 14.56 -31.83 -30.63
N THR A 580 15.15 -30.91 -31.38
CA THR A 580 14.48 -30.07 -32.38
C THR A 580 15.37 -29.84 -33.58
N SER A 581 14.78 -29.88 -34.76
CA SER A 581 15.40 -29.35 -35.97
C SER A 581 15.51 -27.84 -35.84
N LEU A 582 16.61 -27.27 -36.34
CA LEU A 582 16.86 -25.82 -36.29
C LEU A 582 16.57 -25.15 -37.61
#